data_AF-A0A4P5WVE5-F1
#
_entry.id   AF-A0A4P5WVE5-F1
#
_cell.length_a   1.000
_cell.length_b   1.000
_cell.length_c   1.000
_cell.angle_alpha   90.00
_cell.angle_beta   90.00
_cell.angle_gamma   90.00
#
_symmetry.space_group_name_H-M   'P 1'
#
loop_
_entity.id
_entity.type
_entity.pdbx_description
1 polymer ?
#
loop_
_entity_poly.entity_id
_entity_poly.type
_entity_poly.pdbx_seq_one_letter_code
_entity_poly.pdbx_strand_id
1 'polypeptide(L)'
;MTATRTKTRGSTTDAEGGGWIGLAVLAFLVAAIGLLAAWWFGWLRGPVDPRVVEIRKQRDEVAEKYQASGGPSTPAEATAMLNSMEEIERRIDELPENLQEQARGGRMRSAFSVPIDRYFATAPDKRDAELDRQIDREMMMEKVYESRRGGTGGGGAGGGGAGGGGSGSGAGGGGGGGAGGRGPGGRRGGTEEDRNRFRKSILDRTSPAQRARYVEHRRALEERRQQRGLPASPWSR
;
A
#
# COMPACT_ATOMS: atom_id res chain seq x y z
N MET A 1 -74.70 34.11 -47.42
CA MET A 1 -74.00 34.78 -48.54
C MET A 1 -73.09 35.81 -47.88
N THR A 2 -71.76 35.81 -48.01
CA THR A 2 -70.92 35.48 -49.18
C THR A 2 -69.53 35.14 -48.65
N ALA A 3 -68.99 33.97 -49.01
CA ALA A 3 -67.65 33.56 -48.65
C ALA A 3 -66.66 34.05 -49.72
N THR A 4 -65.68 34.87 -49.33
CA THR A 4 -64.54 35.21 -50.20
C THR A 4 -63.37 34.28 -49.91
N ARG A 5 -63.13 33.41 -50.88
CA ARG A 5 -62.01 32.48 -51.01
C ARG A 5 -60.74 33.26 -51.35
N THR A 6 -59.79 33.34 -50.44
CA THR A 6 -58.41 33.75 -50.75
C THR A 6 -57.48 32.55 -50.68
N LYS A 7 -57.06 32.12 -51.86
CA LYS A 7 -56.05 31.10 -52.11
C LYS A 7 -54.67 31.76 -51.98
N THR A 8 -53.98 31.56 -50.86
CA THR A 8 -52.55 31.85 -50.76
C THR A 8 -51.77 30.59 -51.11
N ARG A 9 -51.15 30.65 -52.29
CA ARG A 9 -50.23 29.65 -52.83
C ARG A 9 -48.81 30.12 -52.50
N GLY A 10 -48.10 29.32 -51.71
CA GLY A 10 -46.65 29.11 -51.74
C GLY A 10 -45.72 30.27 -51.44
N SER A 11 -44.93 30.12 -50.36
CA SER A 11 -43.54 30.58 -50.33
C SER A 11 -42.68 29.47 -49.70
N THR A 12 -42.31 28.49 -50.52
CA THR A 12 -41.11 27.66 -50.30
C THR A 12 -39.93 28.43 -50.87
N THR A 13 -39.13 29.02 -49.99
CA THR A 13 -37.78 29.62 -50.16
C THR A 13 -37.43 30.18 -48.77
N ASP A 14 -36.38 29.84 -48.02
CA ASP A 14 -35.10 29.23 -48.33
C ASP A 14 -34.52 28.58 -47.08
N ALA A 15 -33.92 27.41 -47.27
CA ALA A 15 -33.02 26.77 -46.31
C ALA A 15 -31.58 27.05 -46.78
N GLU A 16 -30.91 28.08 -46.26
CA GLU A 16 -29.47 28.28 -46.54
C GLU A 16 -28.61 28.75 -45.34
N GLY A 17 -29.15 28.77 -44.11
CA GLY A 17 -28.38 29.20 -42.93
C GLY A 17 -27.90 28.09 -41.97
N GLY A 18 -28.47 26.89 -42.02
CA GLY A 18 -28.43 25.93 -40.89
C GLY A 18 -27.53 24.69 -41.05
N GLY A 19 -27.10 24.35 -42.27
CA GLY A 19 -26.36 23.11 -42.53
C GLY A 19 -24.97 23.07 -41.89
N TRP A 20 -24.26 24.21 -41.91
CA TRP A 20 -22.93 24.33 -41.30
C TRP A 20 -23.00 24.32 -39.78
N ILE A 21 -24.08 24.84 -39.19
CA ILE A 21 -24.32 24.82 -37.73
C ILE A 21 -24.53 23.38 -37.27
N GLY A 22 -25.33 22.59 -38.01
CA GLY A 22 -25.52 21.17 -37.73
C GLY A 22 -24.22 20.36 -37.80
N LEU A 23 -23.40 20.60 -38.83
CA LEU A 23 -22.09 19.96 -38.97
C LEU A 23 -21.10 20.42 -37.89
N ALA A 24 -21.11 21.69 -37.51
CA ALA A 24 -20.27 22.22 -36.44
C ALA A 24 -20.63 21.62 -35.07
N VAL A 25 -21.94 21.47 -34.78
CA VAL A 25 -22.40 20.83 -33.54
C VAL A 25 -22.03 19.34 -33.51
N LEU A 26 -22.18 18.63 -34.62
CA LEU A 26 -21.77 17.22 -34.71
C LEU A 26 -20.26 17.06 -34.53
N ALA A 27 -19.45 17.91 -35.18
CA ALA A 27 -18.00 17.90 -35.02
C ALA A 27 -17.57 18.19 -33.58
N PHE A 28 -18.23 19.14 -32.91
CA PHE A 28 -17.98 19.44 -31.50
C PHE A 28 -18.34 18.27 -30.57
N LEU A 29 -19.46 17.59 -30.80
CA LEU A 29 -19.85 16.41 -30.02
C LEU A 29 -18.87 15.25 -30.20
N VAL A 30 -18.40 15.00 -31.43
CA VAL A 30 -17.37 13.98 -31.69
C VAL A 30 -16.06 14.35 -30.99
N ALA A 31 -15.64 15.62 -31.05
CA ALA A 31 -14.45 16.09 -30.35
C ALA A 31 -14.58 15.98 -28.82
N ALA A 32 -15.75 16.32 -28.27
CA ALA A 32 -16.03 16.21 -26.83
C ALA A 32 -16.03 14.75 -26.35
N ILE A 33 -16.61 13.83 -27.13
CA ILE A 33 -16.55 12.39 -26.85
C ILE A 33 -15.11 11.88 -26.96
N GLY A 34 -14.34 12.32 -27.96
CA GLY A 34 -12.93 11.98 -28.09
C GLY A 34 -12.10 12.49 -26.92
N LEU A 35 -12.38 13.69 -26.42
CA LEU A 35 -11.71 14.26 -25.24
C LEU A 35 -12.10 13.52 -23.95
N LEU A 36 -13.38 13.17 -23.79
CA LEU A 36 -13.87 12.36 -22.68
C LEU A 36 -13.27 10.95 -22.71
N ALA A 37 -13.15 10.35 -23.88
CA ALA A 37 -12.47 9.07 -24.06
C ALA A 37 -10.98 9.21 -23.71
N ALA A 38 -10.27 10.21 -24.24
CA ALA A 38 -8.87 10.47 -23.89
C ALA A 38 -8.67 10.72 -22.38
N TRP A 39 -9.62 11.41 -21.74
CA TRP A 39 -9.64 11.61 -20.30
C TRP A 39 -9.90 10.29 -19.54
N TRP A 40 -10.88 9.50 -19.98
CA TRP A 40 -11.26 8.22 -19.39
C TRP A 40 -10.14 7.18 -19.48
N PHE A 41 -9.51 7.08 -20.65
CA PHE A 41 -8.33 6.25 -20.90
C PHE A 41 -7.05 6.83 -20.29
N GLY A 42 -7.12 7.98 -19.62
CA GLY A 42 -6.02 8.54 -18.85
C GLY A 42 -4.90 9.16 -19.68
N TRP A 43 -5.08 9.35 -20.99
CA TRP A 43 -4.13 10.12 -21.83
C TRP A 43 -3.95 11.57 -21.36
N LEU A 44 -4.94 12.13 -20.65
CA LEU A 44 -4.86 13.46 -20.03
C LEU A 44 -4.44 13.45 -18.55
N ARG A 45 -4.19 12.28 -17.94
CA ARG A 45 -3.55 12.21 -16.61
C ARG A 45 -2.06 12.40 -16.83
N GLY A 46 -1.54 13.56 -16.43
CA GLY A 46 -0.15 13.97 -16.68
C GLY A 46 0.87 12.87 -16.31
N PRO A 47 2.04 12.85 -16.98
CA PRO A 47 3.04 11.81 -16.79
C PRO A 47 3.41 11.72 -15.31
N VAL A 48 3.27 10.52 -14.74
CA VAL A 48 3.90 10.20 -13.45
C VAL A 48 5.40 10.41 -13.64
N ASP A 49 6.03 11.10 -12.69
CA ASP A 49 7.47 11.38 -12.76
C ASP A 49 8.23 10.08 -13.09
N PRO A 50 9.08 10.06 -14.14
CA PRO A 50 9.79 8.85 -14.57
C PRO A 50 10.58 8.20 -13.42
N ARG A 51 11.08 8.99 -12.47
CA ARG A 51 11.81 8.48 -11.29
C ARG A 51 10.91 7.63 -10.38
N VAL A 52 9.65 8.04 -10.21
CA VAL A 52 8.66 7.28 -9.42
C VAL A 52 8.28 5.98 -10.14
N VAL A 53 8.18 6.02 -11.48
CA VAL A 53 7.91 4.83 -12.29
C VAL A 53 9.05 3.81 -12.19
N GLU A 54 10.30 4.27 -12.27
CA GLU A 54 11.48 3.42 -12.12
C GLU A 54 11.56 2.76 -10.74
N ILE A 55 11.37 3.52 -9.66
CA ILE A 55 11.37 2.98 -8.30
C ILE A 55 10.26 1.94 -8.12
N ARG A 56 9.06 2.23 -8.65
CA ARG A 56 7.96 1.26 -8.63
C ARG A 56 8.33 0.01 -9.38
N LYS A 57 8.88 0.12 -10.59
CA LYS A 57 9.33 -1.01 -11.39
C LYS A 57 10.37 -1.86 -10.64
N GLN A 58 11.37 -1.23 -10.02
CA GLN A 58 12.38 -1.95 -9.23
C GLN A 58 11.77 -2.70 -8.05
N ARG A 59 10.87 -2.05 -7.30
CA ARG A 59 10.13 -2.71 -6.22
C ARG A 59 9.28 -3.87 -6.75
N ASP A 60 8.69 -3.68 -7.91
CA ASP A 60 7.81 -4.65 -8.55
C ASP A 60 8.58 -5.89 -8.98
N GLU A 61 9.78 -5.73 -9.56
CA GLU A 61 10.72 -6.79 -9.92
C GLU A 61 11.23 -7.54 -8.68
N VAL A 62 11.62 -6.83 -7.62
CA VAL A 62 12.03 -7.45 -6.36
C VAL A 62 10.88 -8.26 -5.76
N ALA A 63 9.68 -7.69 -5.73
CA ALA A 63 8.51 -8.39 -5.24
C ALA A 63 8.20 -9.63 -6.09
N GLU A 64 8.20 -9.54 -7.41
CA GLU A 64 7.96 -10.67 -8.32
C GLU A 64 8.97 -11.81 -8.08
N LYS A 65 10.26 -11.46 -7.93
CA LYS A 65 11.34 -12.41 -7.64
C LYS A 65 11.08 -13.24 -6.39
N TYR A 66 10.55 -12.63 -5.33
CA TYR A 66 10.34 -13.30 -4.04
C TYR A 66 8.89 -13.72 -3.78
N GLN A 67 7.94 -13.30 -4.62
CA GLN A 67 6.51 -13.59 -4.43
C GLN A 67 6.20 -15.07 -4.63
N ALA A 68 6.80 -15.71 -5.65
CA ALA A 68 6.56 -17.12 -5.95
C ALA A 68 7.06 -18.05 -4.82
N SER A 69 8.23 -17.77 -4.26
CA SER A 69 8.79 -18.52 -3.13
C SER A 69 8.15 -18.16 -1.78
N GLY A 70 7.46 -17.02 -1.69
CA GLY A 70 6.92 -16.48 -0.44
C GLY A 70 8.02 -15.88 0.45
N GLY A 71 9.05 -15.30 -0.17
CA GLY A 71 10.22 -14.71 0.49
C GLY A 71 11.55 -15.32 0.02
N PRO A 72 12.70 -14.75 0.43
CA PRO A 72 14.01 -15.33 0.17
C PRO A 72 14.12 -16.70 0.85
N SER A 73 14.75 -17.66 0.17
CA SER A 73 14.89 -19.03 0.67
C SER A 73 16.29 -19.32 1.21
N THR A 74 17.25 -18.43 0.96
CA THR A 74 18.64 -18.56 1.43
C THR A 74 19.13 -17.28 2.11
N PRO A 75 20.16 -17.38 2.99
CA PRO A 75 20.74 -16.19 3.62
C PRO A 75 21.32 -15.20 2.61
N ALA A 76 21.92 -15.69 1.53
CA ALA A 76 22.46 -14.84 0.46
C ALA A 76 21.34 -14.09 -0.27
N GLU A 77 20.23 -14.76 -0.58
CA GLU A 77 19.05 -14.12 -1.17
C GLU A 77 18.40 -13.11 -0.23
N ALA A 78 18.36 -13.40 1.06
CA ALA A 78 17.85 -12.50 2.08
C ALA A 78 18.69 -11.22 2.14
N THR A 79 20.02 -11.34 2.19
CA THR A 79 20.94 -10.18 2.12
C THR A 79 20.73 -9.39 0.83
N ALA A 80 20.61 -10.07 -0.33
CA ALA A 80 20.35 -9.40 -1.60
C ALA A 80 19.00 -8.66 -1.61
N MET A 81 17.95 -9.24 -1.03
CA MET A 81 16.65 -8.59 -0.87
C MET A 81 16.78 -7.33 -0.01
N LEU A 82 17.48 -7.40 1.13
CA LEU A 82 17.67 -6.25 2.00
C LEU A 82 18.49 -5.12 1.34
N ASN A 83 19.49 -5.47 0.54
CA ASN A 83 20.25 -4.49 -0.24
C ASN A 83 19.37 -3.83 -1.29
N SER A 84 18.51 -4.60 -1.96
CA SER A 84 17.57 -4.04 -2.94
C SER A 84 16.54 -3.10 -2.28
N MET A 85 16.07 -3.43 -1.08
CA MET A 85 15.14 -2.59 -0.33
C MET A 85 15.80 -1.29 0.15
N GLU A 86 17.03 -1.36 0.64
CA GLU A 86 17.80 -0.16 1.02
C GLU A 86 18.08 0.74 -0.18
N GLU A 87 18.42 0.17 -1.34
CA GLU A 87 18.60 0.94 -2.57
C GLU A 87 17.30 1.65 -2.99
N ILE A 88 16.16 0.95 -2.90
CA ILE A 88 14.84 1.53 -3.16
C ILE A 88 14.56 2.67 -2.17
N GLU A 89 14.81 2.47 -0.87
CA GLU A 89 14.62 3.50 0.16
C GLU A 89 15.51 4.72 -0.10
N ARG A 90 16.79 4.52 -0.43
CA ARG A 90 17.70 5.63 -0.77
C ARG A 90 17.20 6.44 -1.96
N ARG A 91 16.76 5.76 -3.03
CA ARG A 91 16.20 6.43 -4.23
C ARG A 91 14.91 7.17 -3.93
N ILE A 92 14.09 6.64 -3.03
CA ILE A 92 12.89 7.33 -2.56
C ILE A 92 13.29 8.59 -1.80
N ASP A 93 14.27 8.52 -0.92
CA ASP A 93 14.70 9.66 -0.10
C ASP A 93 15.36 10.77 -0.94
N GLU A 94 15.97 10.42 -2.08
CA GLU A 94 16.46 11.37 -3.10
C GLU A 94 15.34 12.09 -3.86
N LEU A 95 14.09 11.61 -3.80
CA LEU A 95 12.95 12.28 -4.42
C LEU A 95 12.49 13.49 -3.58
N PRO A 96 11.94 14.54 -4.24
CA PRO A 96 11.17 15.58 -3.57
C PRO A 96 10.06 15.00 -2.68
N GLU A 97 9.82 15.61 -1.50
CA GLU A 97 8.89 15.08 -0.47
C GLU A 97 7.48 14.78 -1.00
N ASN A 98 6.97 15.58 -1.95
CA ASN A 98 5.67 15.38 -2.59
C ASN A 98 5.61 14.12 -3.49
N LEU A 99 6.76 13.60 -3.94
CA LEU A 99 6.86 12.38 -4.75
C LEU A 99 7.23 11.14 -3.91
N GLN A 100 7.81 11.33 -2.73
CA GLN A 100 8.19 10.22 -1.84
C GLN A 100 6.99 9.35 -1.46
N GLU A 101 5.87 9.98 -1.08
CA GLU A 101 4.65 9.23 -0.73
C GLU A 101 4.13 8.40 -1.90
N GLN A 102 4.23 8.95 -3.12
CA GLN A 102 3.82 8.27 -4.35
C GLN A 102 4.73 7.08 -4.67
N ALA A 103 6.01 7.16 -4.33
CA ALA A 103 6.99 6.10 -4.53
C ALA A 103 6.92 5.01 -3.43
N ARG A 104 6.71 5.40 -2.17
CA ARG A 104 6.53 4.48 -1.02
C ARG A 104 5.23 3.66 -1.12
N GLY A 105 4.18 4.25 -1.68
CA GLY A 105 2.85 3.63 -1.74
C GLY A 105 2.78 2.30 -2.53
N GLY A 106 2.07 1.32 -1.98
CA GLY A 106 1.71 0.05 -2.65
C GLY A 106 2.52 -1.17 -2.20
N ARG A 107 1.84 -2.31 -2.10
CA ARG A 107 2.36 -3.69 -1.85
C ARG A 107 2.65 -4.16 -0.42
N MET A 108 2.63 -3.32 0.60
CA MET A 108 2.74 -3.83 1.99
C MET A 108 1.63 -4.85 2.32
N ARG A 109 0.46 -4.72 1.67
CA ARG A 109 -0.71 -5.57 1.91
C ARG A 109 -0.56 -7.00 1.41
N SER A 110 0.09 -7.21 0.26
CA SER A 110 0.28 -8.54 -0.33
C SER A 110 1.31 -9.37 0.44
N ALA A 111 2.32 -8.72 1.02
CA ALA A 111 3.32 -9.38 1.85
C ALA A 111 2.70 -10.12 3.06
N PHE A 112 1.60 -9.58 3.61
CA PHE A 112 0.89 -10.21 4.73
C PHE A 112 -0.14 -11.25 4.30
N SER A 113 -0.79 -11.10 3.13
CA SER A 113 -1.85 -12.02 2.72
C SER A 113 -1.32 -13.33 2.14
N VAL A 114 -0.18 -13.31 1.44
CA VAL A 114 0.36 -14.49 0.76
C VAL A 114 0.64 -15.67 1.72
N PRO A 115 1.30 -15.48 2.89
CA PRO A 115 1.51 -16.58 3.83
C PRO A 115 0.19 -17.17 4.36
N ILE A 116 -0.79 -16.30 4.63
CA ILE A 116 -2.12 -16.70 5.11
C ILE A 116 -2.83 -17.52 4.03
N ASP A 117 -2.86 -17.03 2.79
CA ASP A 117 -3.49 -17.72 1.68
C ASP A 117 -2.83 -19.07 1.41
N ARG A 118 -1.50 -19.15 1.47
CA ARG A 118 -0.76 -20.42 1.35
C ARG A 118 -1.11 -21.40 2.47
N TYR A 119 -1.22 -20.95 3.71
CA TYR A 119 -1.61 -21.80 4.84
C TYR A 119 -2.99 -22.43 4.64
N PHE A 120 -4.01 -21.62 4.27
CA PHE A 120 -5.36 -22.14 4.06
C PHE A 120 -5.51 -22.99 2.79
N ALA A 121 -4.71 -22.71 1.75
CA ALA A 121 -4.65 -23.52 0.54
C ALA A 121 -3.90 -24.85 0.74
N THR A 122 -3.06 -24.94 1.76
CA THR A 122 -2.33 -26.17 2.10
C THR A 122 -3.25 -27.17 2.79
N ALA A 123 -3.19 -28.44 2.38
CA ALA A 123 -3.94 -29.52 2.99
C ALA A 123 -3.65 -29.61 4.50
N PRO A 124 -4.64 -29.93 5.35
CA PRO A 124 -4.50 -29.84 6.81
C PRO A 124 -3.30 -30.63 7.38
N ASP A 125 -3.00 -31.79 6.82
CA ASP A 125 -1.88 -32.67 7.18
C ASP A 125 -0.50 -32.09 6.85
N LYS A 126 -0.43 -31.10 5.96
CA LYS A 126 0.82 -30.45 5.51
C LYS A 126 1.00 -29.05 6.07
N ARG A 127 0.06 -28.55 6.87
CA ARG A 127 0.09 -27.19 7.42
C ARG A 127 1.26 -26.99 8.37
N ASP A 128 1.57 -27.98 9.21
CA ASP A 128 2.71 -27.91 10.13
C ASP A 128 4.04 -27.70 9.39
N ALA A 129 4.23 -28.44 8.29
CA ALA A 129 5.42 -28.28 7.45
C ALA A 129 5.48 -26.91 6.76
N GLU A 130 4.34 -26.30 6.40
CA GLU A 130 4.33 -24.94 5.87
C GLU A 130 4.64 -23.90 6.94
N LEU A 131 4.08 -24.05 8.14
CA LEU A 131 4.40 -23.20 9.29
C LEU A 131 5.87 -23.30 9.65
N ASP A 132 6.46 -24.50 9.60
CA ASP A 132 7.90 -24.70 9.84
C ASP A 132 8.75 -23.94 8.82
N ARG A 133 8.41 -24.06 7.52
CA ARG A 133 9.08 -23.28 6.46
C ARG A 133 8.95 -21.78 6.69
N GLN A 134 7.78 -21.32 7.11
CA GLN A 134 7.57 -19.91 7.42
C GLN A 134 8.43 -19.45 8.60
N ILE A 135 8.44 -20.21 9.70
CA ILE A 135 9.24 -19.93 10.89
C ILE A 135 10.74 -19.90 10.55
N ASP A 136 11.23 -20.86 9.75
CA ASP A 136 12.64 -20.91 9.35
C ASP A 136 13.03 -19.70 8.50
N ARG A 137 12.16 -19.25 7.60
CA ARG A 137 12.35 -18.00 6.84
C ARG A 137 12.37 -16.78 7.76
N GLU A 138 11.46 -16.70 8.73
CA GLU A 138 11.42 -15.60 9.71
C GLU A 138 12.71 -15.54 10.53
N MET A 139 13.18 -16.68 11.05
CA MET A 139 14.43 -16.76 11.82
C MET A 139 15.65 -16.43 10.98
N MET A 140 15.69 -16.89 9.72
CA MET A 140 16.75 -16.53 8.79
C MET A 140 16.78 -15.02 8.54
N MET A 141 15.63 -14.41 8.26
CA MET A 141 15.53 -12.97 8.07
C MET A 141 15.95 -12.21 9.33
N GLU A 142 15.48 -12.62 10.50
CA GLU A 142 15.86 -12.05 11.80
C GLU A 142 17.39 -12.08 11.98
N LYS A 143 18.01 -13.24 11.74
CA LYS A 143 19.48 -13.37 11.83
C LYS A 143 20.22 -12.47 10.83
N VAL A 144 19.73 -12.34 9.60
CA VAL A 144 20.33 -11.44 8.60
C VAL A 144 20.18 -9.98 9.02
N TYR A 145 19.01 -9.58 9.52
CA TYR A 145 18.77 -8.25 10.08
C TYR A 145 19.65 -7.97 11.29
N GLU A 146 19.78 -8.90 12.23
CA GLU A 146 20.66 -8.80 13.39
C GLU A 146 22.12 -8.69 12.98
N SER A 147 22.57 -9.49 12.02
CA SER A 147 23.94 -9.45 11.49
C SER A 147 24.24 -8.08 10.86
N ARG A 148 23.26 -7.50 10.16
CA ARG A 148 23.37 -6.14 9.59
C ARG A 148 23.37 -5.06 10.66
N ARG A 149 22.49 -5.19 11.66
CA ARG A 149 22.34 -4.24 12.76
C ARG A 149 23.51 -4.26 13.75
N GLY A 150 24.15 -5.41 13.93
CA GLY A 150 25.30 -5.62 14.81
C GLY A 150 26.65 -5.24 14.18
N GLY A 151 26.71 -5.04 12.85
CA GLY A 151 27.96 -4.81 12.11
C GLY A 151 28.22 -3.38 11.65
N THR A 152 27.27 -2.45 11.79
CA THR A 152 27.46 -1.08 11.29
C THR A 152 26.62 -0.10 12.10
N GLY A 153 27.28 0.84 12.78
CA GLY A 153 26.59 2.02 13.31
C GLY A 153 25.99 2.80 12.15
N GLY A 154 24.66 2.82 12.06
CA GLY A 154 23.92 3.52 11.00
C GLY A 154 22.43 3.27 11.18
N GLY A 155 21.66 4.35 11.23
CA GLY A 155 20.30 4.36 11.73
C GLY A 155 19.28 3.58 10.88
N GLY A 156 18.18 3.21 11.54
CA GLY A 156 16.92 2.90 10.85
C GLY A 156 16.50 1.43 10.83
N ALA A 157 16.24 0.84 12.00
CA ALA A 157 15.20 -0.20 12.13
C ALA A 157 14.86 -0.38 13.62
N GLY A 158 13.63 -0.06 13.98
CA GLY A 158 13.14 -0.12 15.35
C GLY A 158 13.19 -1.52 15.96
N GLY A 159 13.44 -1.57 17.26
CA GLY A 159 13.25 -2.78 18.07
C GLY A 159 14.25 -2.83 19.21
N GLY A 160 13.77 -2.68 20.44
CA GLY A 160 14.63 -2.67 21.63
C GLY A 160 13.99 -1.90 22.77
N GLY A 161 12.76 -2.27 23.13
CA GLY A 161 12.26 -2.00 24.46
C GLY A 161 13.01 -2.94 25.41
N ALA A 162 14.02 -2.41 26.09
CA ALA A 162 14.54 -3.04 27.29
C ALA A 162 13.52 -2.77 28.40
N GLY A 163 12.90 -3.84 28.88
CA GLY A 163 12.12 -3.80 30.10
C GLY A 163 13.02 -3.49 31.30
N GLY A 164 12.57 -2.56 32.13
CA GLY A 164 13.02 -2.39 33.50
C GLY A 164 11.78 -2.23 34.36
N GLY A 165 11.42 -3.28 35.11
CA GLY A 165 10.33 -3.23 36.07
C GLY A 165 10.65 -2.30 37.24
N GLY A 166 9.60 -1.73 37.84
CA GLY A 166 9.72 -0.92 39.04
C GLY A 166 8.36 -0.36 39.45
N SER A 167 7.77 -1.00 40.47
CA SER A 167 6.60 -0.59 41.25
C SER A 167 6.63 0.89 41.68
N GLY A 168 5.47 1.55 41.72
CA GLY A 168 5.34 2.83 42.41
C GLY A 168 4.00 3.52 42.24
N SER A 169 3.18 3.44 43.28
CA SER A 169 1.93 4.17 43.55
C SER A 169 2.07 5.69 43.40
N GLY A 170 1.01 6.41 43.03
CA GLY A 170 0.94 7.85 43.29
C GLY A 170 0.05 8.66 42.33
N ALA A 171 -0.93 9.35 42.90
CA ALA A 171 -1.84 10.30 42.26
C ALA A 171 -1.15 11.63 41.86
N GLY A 172 -1.81 12.43 41.02
CA GLY A 172 -1.59 13.89 40.98
C GLY A 172 -1.63 14.51 39.59
N GLY A 173 -2.40 15.60 39.44
CA GLY A 173 -2.62 16.31 38.18
C GLY A 173 -1.48 17.24 37.75
N GLY A 174 -1.78 18.10 36.77
CA GLY A 174 -0.97 19.28 36.44
C GLY A 174 -0.50 19.32 34.99
N GLY A 175 -1.01 20.29 34.24
CA GLY A 175 -0.61 20.56 32.85
C GLY A 175 0.76 21.25 32.73
N GLY A 176 1.16 21.48 31.48
CA GLY A 176 2.32 22.29 31.16
C GLY A 176 2.81 22.03 29.74
N GLY A 177 2.71 23.05 28.89
CA GLY A 177 3.22 23.02 27.52
C GLY A 177 4.75 22.97 27.45
N GLY A 178 5.25 22.57 26.28
CA GLY A 178 6.66 22.61 25.94
C GLY A 178 6.84 22.52 24.43
N ALA A 179 7.02 23.67 23.81
CA ALA A 179 7.44 23.81 22.42
C ALA A 179 8.93 23.47 22.27
N GLY A 180 9.30 22.91 21.11
CA GLY A 180 10.67 22.96 20.59
C GLY A 180 11.39 21.61 20.49
N GLY A 181 11.65 21.16 19.26
CA GLY A 181 12.56 20.05 18.99
C GLY A 181 12.20 19.23 17.75
N ARG A 182 12.19 19.85 16.57
CA ARG A 182 12.14 19.12 15.28
C ARG A 182 13.47 18.41 15.06
N GLY A 183 13.49 17.09 15.22
CA GLY A 183 14.55 16.19 14.77
C GLY A 183 13.99 15.15 13.78
N PRO A 184 14.68 14.86 12.66
CA PRO A 184 14.21 13.92 11.65
C PRO A 184 14.43 12.48 12.14
N GLY A 185 13.35 11.74 12.36
CA GLY A 185 13.41 10.30 12.70
C GLY A 185 12.54 9.85 13.89
N GLY A 186 11.93 10.77 14.64
CA GLY A 186 11.10 10.45 15.79
C GLY A 186 9.61 10.28 15.47
N ARG A 187 9.19 9.21 14.79
CA ARG A 187 7.78 8.77 14.79
C ARG A 187 7.57 7.59 15.76
N ARG A 188 7.95 7.76 17.02
CA ARG A 188 7.38 6.98 18.14
C ARG A 188 6.43 7.90 18.89
N GLY A 189 5.17 7.95 18.46
CA GLY A 189 4.15 8.76 19.12
C GLY A 189 3.12 9.34 18.16
N GLY A 190 2.46 8.51 17.35
CA GLY A 190 1.15 8.92 16.86
C GLY A 190 0.23 9.17 18.06
N THR A 191 -0.56 10.24 17.98
CA THR A 191 -1.60 10.53 18.98
C THR A 191 -2.52 9.33 19.13
N GLU A 192 -3.24 9.21 20.24
CA GLU A 192 -4.24 8.14 20.38
C GLU A 192 -5.25 8.17 19.22
N GLU A 193 -5.56 9.37 18.74
CA GLU A 193 -6.38 9.58 17.55
C GLU A 193 -5.76 9.00 16.28
N ASP A 194 -4.45 9.20 16.03
CA ASP A 194 -3.76 8.61 14.89
C ASP A 194 -3.81 7.08 14.91
N ARG A 195 -3.63 6.48 16.10
CA ARG A 195 -3.70 5.03 16.27
C ARG A 195 -5.11 4.52 16.01
N ASN A 196 -6.12 5.22 16.50
CA ASN A 196 -7.51 4.88 16.28
C ASN A 196 -7.91 5.05 14.81
N ARG A 197 -7.45 6.11 14.13
CA ARG A 197 -7.62 6.29 12.69
C ARG A 197 -6.95 5.17 11.89
N PHE A 198 -5.73 4.78 12.26
CA PHE A 198 -5.03 3.67 11.63
C PHE A 198 -5.82 2.36 11.82
N ARG A 199 -6.18 1.99 13.05
CA ARG A 199 -6.98 0.79 13.35
C ARG A 199 -8.30 0.78 12.58
N LYS A 200 -9.02 1.89 12.57
CA LYS A 200 -10.25 2.06 11.80
C LYS A 200 -10.00 1.86 10.31
N SER A 201 -8.94 2.47 9.75
CA SER A 201 -8.59 2.29 8.34
C SER A 201 -8.26 0.83 7.98
N ILE A 202 -7.70 0.05 8.91
CA ILE A 202 -7.47 -1.38 8.72
C ILE A 202 -8.78 -2.16 8.79
N LEU A 203 -9.65 -1.84 9.76
CA LEU A 203 -10.97 -2.46 9.90
C LEU A 203 -11.86 -2.20 8.68
N ASP A 204 -11.89 -0.97 8.17
CA ASP A 204 -12.68 -0.57 7.01
C ASP A 204 -12.19 -1.25 5.72
N ARG A 205 -10.88 -1.53 5.63
CA ARG A 205 -10.29 -2.19 4.46
C ARG A 205 -10.35 -3.71 4.52
N THR A 206 -10.56 -4.33 5.69
CA THR A 206 -10.54 -5.79 5.87
C THR A 206 -11.94 -6.34 6.09
N SER A 207 -12.28 -7.47 5.47
CA SER A 207 -13.56 -8.13 5.75
C SER A 207 -13.49 -8.92 7.07
N PRO A 208 -14.65 -9.20 7.72
CA PRO A 208 -14.69 -10.09 8.89
C PRO A 208 -14.02 -11.45 8.63
N ALA A 209 -14.25 -12.04 7.46
CA ALA A 209 -13.64 -13.31 7.07
C ALA A 209 -12.12 -13.21 6.92
N GLN A 210 -11.59 -12.13 6.33
CA GLN A 210 -10.14 -11.90 6.25
C GLN A 210 -9.51 -11.76 7.63
N ARG A 211 -10.17 -11.06 8.56
CA ARG A 211 -9.69 -10.93 9.94
C ARG A 211 -9.67 -12.27 10.67
N ALA A 212 -10.72 -13.08 10.51
CA ALA A 212 -10.77 -14.42 11.10
C ALA A 212 -9.63 -15.30 10.59
N ARG A 213 -9.36 -15.27 9.27
CA ARG A 213 -8.24 -16.00 8.65
C ARG A 213 -6.89 -15.54 9.19
N TYR A 214 -6.69 -14.23 9.35
CA TYR A 214 -5.46 -13.69 9.95
C TYR A 214 -5.26 -14.17 11.40
N VAL A 215 -6.31 -14.11 12.22
CA VAL A 215 -6.24 -14.52 13.63
C VAL A 215 -5.95 -16.02 13.76
N GLU A 216 -6.60 -16.85 12.96
CA GLU A 216 -6.37 -18.30 12.96
C GLU A 216 -4.95 -18.64 12.50
N HIS A 217 -4.48 -18.05 11.39
CA HIS A 217 -3.13 -18.29 10.87
C HIS A 217 -2.07 -17.87 11.90
N ARG A 218 -2.27 -16.71 12.54
CA ARG A 218 -1.37 -16.21 13.58
C ARG A 218 -1.35 -17.13 14.79
N ARG A 219 -2.52 -17.59 15.25
CA ARG A 219 -2.62 -18.56 16.36
C ARG A 219 -1.87 -19.84 16.04
N ALA A 220 -2.09 -20.41 14.85
CA ALA A 220 -1.42 -21.64 14.41
C ALA A 220 0.11 -21.46 14.34
N LEU A 221 0.58 -20.32 13.82
CA LEU A 221 2.01 -20.00 13.77
C LEU A 221 2.61 -19.88 15.19
N GLU A 222 1.92 -19.22 16.12
CA GLU A 222 2.35 -19.09 17.51
C GLU A 222 2.39 -20.45 18.23
N GLU A 223 1.35 -21.28 18.09
CA GLU A 223 1.31 -22.64 18.62
C GLU A 223 2.47 -23.48 18.07
N ARG A 224 2.74 -23.40 16.76
CA ARG A 224 3.84 -24.16 16.14
C ARG A 224 5.21 -23.68 16.63
N ARG A 225 5.41 -22.38 16.82
CA ARG A 225 6.63 -21.83 17.43
C ARG A 225 6.84 -22.35 18.85
N GLN A 226 5.77 -22.40 19.65
CA GLN A 226 5.81 -22.94 21.01
C GLN A 226 6.17 -24.43 21.03
N GLN A 227 5.58 -25.24 20.14
CA GLN A 227 5.93 -26.65 19.97
C GLN A 227 7.42 -26.86 19.64
N ARG A 228 8.02 -25.90 18.92
CA ARG A 228 9.46 -25.89 18.59
C ARG A 228 10.35 -25.28 19.69
N GLY A 229 9.78 -24.87 20.82
CA GLY A 229 10.52 -24.21 21.90
C GLY A 229 11.04 -22.81 21.53
N LEU A 230 10.46 -22.17 20.50
CA LEU A 230 10.85 -20.84 20.05
C LEU A 230 10.05 -19.76 20.79
N PRO A 231 10.64 -18.56 21.01
CA PRO A 231 9.91 -17.44 21.58
C PRO A 231 8.77 -16.99 20.65
N ALA A 232 7.80 -16.27 21.23
CA ALA A 232 6.74 -15.63 20.46
C ALA A 232 7.33 -14.77 19.33
N SER A 233 6.65 -14.74 18.18
CA SER A 233 7.15 -14.00 17.01
C SER A 233 7.43 -12.55 17.40
N PRO A 234 8.60 -11.98 17.05
CA PRO A 234 8.91 -10.58 17.35
C PRO A 234 7.90 -9.61 16.71
N TRP A 235 7.19 -10.07 15.68
CA TRP A 235 6.13 -9.35 14.97
C TRP A 235 4.74 -9.47 15.61
N SER A 236 4.62 -10.27 16.68
CA SER A 236 3.36 -10.49 17.39
C SER A 236 3.21 -9.70 18.70
N ARG A 237 4.17 -8.82 19.05
CA ARG A 237 4.11 -7.96 20.24
C ARG A 237 3.44 -6.60 19.97
#